data_AF-A0A061N4P4-F1
#
_entry.id   AF-A0A061N4P4-F1
#
_cell.length_a   1.000
_cell.length_b   1.000
_cell.length_c   1.000
_cell.angle_alpha   90.00
_cell.angle_beta   90.00
_cell.angle_gamma   90.00
#
_symmetry.space_group_name_H-M   'P 1'
#
loop_
_entity.id
_entity.type
_entity.pdbx_description
1 polymer ?
#
loop_
_entity_poly.entity_id
_entity_poly.type
_entity_poly.pdbx_seq_one_letter_code
_entity_poly.pdbx_strand_id
1 'polypeptide(L)' 'MKIHIVQKGDTLWNLAKKYDVNFEELKAANTQIANPDMVMPGMKIKVPGKGVQAKKRSTGKVQKGRTCKRLHG' A
#
# COMPACT_ATOMS: atom_id res chain seq x y z
N MET A 1 16.84 -6.10 -6.14
CA MET A 1 15.50 -6.39 -6.68
C MET A 1 15.03 -7.71 -6.11
N LYS A 2 13.82 -7.81 -5.56
CA LYS A 2 13.27 -9.06 -5.00
C LYS A 2 12.04 -9.48 -5.80
N ILE A 3 11.89 -10.78 -6.06
CA ILE A 3 10.71 -11.33 -6.73
C ILE A 3 9.83 -11.98 -5.65
N HIS A 4 8.58 -11.56 -5.55
CA HIS A 4 7.57 -12.17 -4.67
C HIS A 4 6.58 -12.98 -5.50
N ILE A 5 6.29 -14.21 -5.09
CA ILE A 5 5.23 -15.02 -5.71
C ILE A 5 3.94 -14.77 -4.95
N VAL A 6 2.94 -14.20 -5.63
CA VAL A 6 1.63 -13.88 -5.05
C VAL A 6 0.99 -15.16 -4.51
N GLN A 7 0.48 -15.11 -3.29
CA GLN A 7 -0.34 -16.17 -2.71
C GLN A 7 -1.82 -15.76 -2.67
N LYS A 8 -2.70 -16.72 -2.41
CA LYS A 8 -4.15 -16.45 -2.32
C LYS A 8 -4.40 -15.40 -1.22
N GLY A 9 -4.96 -14.26 -1.60
CA GLY A 9 -5.23 -13.14 -0.68
C GLY A 9 -4.15 -12.07 -0.60
N ASP A 10 -3.02 -12.25 -1.30
CA ASP A 10 -2.06 -11.17 -1.50
C ASP A 10 -2.65 -10.11 -2.46
N THR A 11 -2.37 -8.84 -2.19
CA THR A 11 -2.71 -7.70 -3.06
C THR A 11 -1.48 -6.83 -3.24
N LEU A 12 -1.38 -6.05 -4.33
CA LEU A 12 -0.26 -5.12 -4.50
C LEU A 12 -0.14 -4.16 -3.31
N TRP A 13 -1.27 -3.76 -2.73
CA TRP A 13 -1.31 -2.90 -1.55
C TRP A 13 -0.66 -3.54 -0.32
N ASN A 14 -0.99 -4.79 -0.03
CA ASN A 14 -0.41 -5.52 1.10
C ASN A 14 1.06 -5.82 0.87
N LEU A 15 1.47 -6.12 -0.38
CA LEU A 15 2.87 -6.30 -0.74
C LEU A 15 3.67 -5.00 -0.60
N ALA A 16 3.14 -3.88 -1.08
CA ALA A 16 3.78 -2.57 -0.93
C ALA A 16 4.04 -2.25 0.55
N LYS A 17 3.05 -2.49 1.42
CA LYS A 17 3.19 -2.33 2.87
C LYS A 17 4.18 -3.31 3.49
N LYS A 18 4.11 -4.60 3.12
CA LYS A 18 4.97 -5.66 3.66
C LYS A 18 6.44 -5.42 3.35
N TYR A 19 6.73 -4.93 2.15
CA TYR A 19 8.09 -4.64 1.71
C TYR A 19 8.51 -3.19 1.98
N ASP A 20 7.62 -2.37 2.53
CA ASP A 20 7.81 -0.94 2.80
C ASP A 20 8.37 -0.22 1.56
N VAL A 21 7.68 -0.43 0.44
CA VAL A 21 7.95 0.18 -0.87
C VAL A 21 6.77 1.06 -1.28
N ASN A 22 7.01 2.10 -2.07
CA ASN A 22 5.93 2.94 -2.55
C ASN A 22 5.01 2.14 -3.48
N PHE A 23 3.70 2.27 -3.30
CA PHE A 23 2.70 1.59 -4.13
C PHE A 23 2.81 2.02 -5.59
N GLU A 24 3.07 3.31 -5.85
CA GLU A 24 3.22 3.82 -7.21
C GLU A 24 4.47 3.26 -7.91
N GLU A 25 5.59 3.17 -7.20
CA GLU A 25 6.82 2.55 -7.73
C GLU A 25 6.63 1.05 -7.97
N LEU A 26 5.93 0.36 -7.06
CA LEU A 26 5.62 -1.04 -7.22
C LEU A 26 4.70 -1.27 -8.44
N LYS A 27 3.69 -0.41 -8.65
CA LYS A 27 2.83 -0.46 -9.83
C LYS A 27 3.61 -0.15 -11.11
N ALA A 28 4.46 0.87 -11.09
CA ALA A 28 5.31 1.24 -12.22
C ALA A 28 6.33 0.15 -12.59
N ALA A 29 6.88 -0.55 -11.61
CA ALA A 29 7.77 -1.70 -11.83
C ALA A 29 7.03 -2.94 -12.38
N ASN A 30 5.71 -3.00 -12.22
CA ASN A 30 4.86 -4.12 -12.60
C ASN A 30 3.74 -3.69 -13.55
N THR A 31 4.09 -3.03 -14.67
CA THR A 31 3.15 -2.58 -15.72
C THR A 31 2.27 -3.67 -16.33
N GLN A 32 2.67 -4.95 -16.18
CA GLN A 32 1.87 -6.11 -16.58
C GLN A 32 0.59 -6.29 -15.75
N ILE A 33 0.46 -5.57 -14.63
CA ILE A 33 -0.68 -5.66 -13.72
C ILE A 33 -1.52 -4.40 -13.89
N ALA A 34 -2.57 -4.50 -14.70
CA ALA A 34 -3.52 -3.42 -14.90
C ALA A 34 -4.32 -3.14 -13.61
N ASN A 35 -4.70 -4.20 -12.89
CA ASN A 35 -5.57 -4.12 -11.72
C ASN A 35 -4.84 -4.60 -10.46
N PRO A 36 -4.52 -3.70 -9.51
CA PRO A 36 -3.79 -4.05 -8.29
C PRO A 36 -4.59 -4.92 -7.31
N ASP A 37 -5.92 -4.91 -7.43
CA ASP A 37 -6.87 -5.73 -6.68
C ASP A 37 -7.12 -7.10 -7.34
N MET A 38 -6.73 -7.29 -8.61
CA MET A 38 -6.83 -8.57 -9.32
C MET A 38 -5.45 -9.14 -9.61
N VAL A 39 -4.73 -9.48 -8.55
CA VAL A 39 -3.51 -10.30 -8.65
C VAL A 39 -3.85 -11.77 -8.46
N MET A 40 -3.41 -12.61 -9.39
CA MET A 40 -3.62 -14.04 -9.30
C MET A 40 -2.50 -14.70 -8.49
N PRO A 41 -2.82 -15.69 -7.63
CA PRO A 41 -1.81 -16.49 -6.97
C PRO A 41 -0.92 -17.19 -8.00
N GLY A 42 0.39 -17.19 -7.78
CA GLY A 42 1.41 -17.69 -8.71
C GLY A 42 2.05 -16.63 -9.59
N MET A 43 1.52 -15.39 -9.61
CA MET A 43 2.15 -14.28 -10.32
C MET A 43 3.47 -13.85 -9.67
N LYS A 44 4.45 -13.44 -10.47
CA LYS A 44 5.75 -12.95 -10.01
C LYS A 44 5.74 -11.42 -9.97
N ILE A 45 5.75 -10.86 -8.76
CA ILE A 45 5.80 -9.42 -8.52
C ILE A 45 7.25 -9.00 -8.34
N LYS A 46 7.69 -8.03 -9.16
CA LYS A 46 8.99 -7.37 -9.01
C LYS A 46 8.87 -6.32 -7.92
N VAL A 47 9.52 -6.56 -6.79
CA VAL A 47 9.64 -5.61 -5.70
C VAL A 47 11.00 -4.89 -5.86
N PRO A 48 11.01 -3.60 -6.24
CA PRO A 48 12.25 -2.83 -6.23
C PRO A 48 12.78 -2.81 -4.78
N GLY A 49 14.05 -3.20 -4.60
CA GLY A 49 14.65 -3.18 -3.28
C GLY A 49 14.86 -1.74 -2.84
N LYS A 50 14.57 -1.42 -1.57
CA LYS A 50 14.69 -0.09 -0.97
C LYS A 50 15.98 0.63 -1.39
N GLY A 51 15.88 1.45 -2.42
CA GLY A 51 16.73 2.60 -2.65
C GLY A 51 15.95 3.83 -2.23
N VAL A 52 15.83 4.06 -0.92
CA VAL A 52 15.57 5.39 -0.32
C VAL A 52 14.58 6.31 -1.08
N GLN A 53 13.33 5.89 -1.36
CA GLN A 53 12.33 6.85 -1.86
C GLN A 53 10.87 6.52 -1.51
N ALA A 54 10.53 6.50 -0.22
CA ALA A 54 9.12 6.59 0.19
C ALA A 54 8.92 7.45 1.44
N LYS A 55 9.57 8.62 1.48
CA LYS A 55 9.10 9.75 2.30
C LYS A 55 7.89 10.39 1.60
N LYS A 56 6.72 9.74 1.64
CA LYS A 56 5.42 10.43 1.52
C LYS A 56 4.44 9.82 2.51
N ARG A 57 4.62 10.20 3.78
CA ARG A 57 3.53 10.23 4.76
C ARG A 57 2.53 11.30 4.33
N SER A 58 1.60 10.92 3.48
CA SER A 58 0.39 11.67 3.13
C SER A 58 -0.62 10.57 2.79
N THR A 59 -1.71 10.32 3.51
CA THR A 59 -2.69 11.23 4.09
C THR A 59 -3.66 10.44 5.00
N GLY A 60 -4.21 11.11 6.03
CA GLY A 60 -5.63 10.98 6.38
C GLY A 60 -6.07 9.89 7.38
N LYS A 61 -5.84 10.11 8.68
CA LYS A 61 -6.92 9.88 9.65
C LYS A 61 -7.64 11.21 9.90
N VAL A 62 -8.65 11.48 9.08
CA VAL A 62 -9.74 12.39 9.41
C VAL A 62 -10.88 11.53 9.94
N GLN A 63 -11.64 12.10 10.89
CA GLN A 63 -12.90 11.65 11.51
C GLN A 63 -12.74 11.01 12.90
N LYS A 64 -13.51 11.34 13.94
CA LYS A 64 -14.57 12.35 14.17
C LYS A 64 -14.84 12.29 15.69
N GLY A 65 -15.06 13.42 16.34
CA GLY A 65 -15.48 13.48 17.75
C GLY A 65 -16.16 14.80 18.06
N ARG A 66 -17.44 14.92 17.69
CA ARG A 66 -18.35 15.97 18.15
C ARG A 66 -18.93 15.54 19.49
N THR A 67 -18.77 16.34 20.54
CA THR A 67 -19.71 16.49 21.68
C THR A 67 -19.44 17.88 22.27
N CYS A 68 -20.18 18.92 21.87
CA CYS A 68 -21.44 19.39 22.46
C CYS A 68 -21.32 19.82 23.93
N LYS A 69 -21.55 21.12 24.15
CA LYS A 69 -21.98 21.87 25.37
C LYS A 69 -22.23 21.08 26.66
N ARG A 70 -21.77 21.64 27.79
CA ARG A 70 -22.64 22.12 28.90
C ARG A 70 -21.83 22.97 29.91
N LEU A 71 -22.14 24.27 29.96
CA LEU A 71 -21.90 25.16 31.11
C LEU A 71 -22.59 24.56 32.36
N HIS A 72 -22.05 24.79 33.57
CA HIS A 72 -22.72 25.18 34.83
C HIS A 72 -21.73 25.04 36.00
N GLY A 73 -21.49 26.14 36.70
CA GLY A 73 -20.81 26.26 37.98
C GLY A 73 -21.28 27.54 38.64
#